data_AF-A0A4R4KLV5-F1
#
_entry.id   AF-A0A4R4KLV5-F1
#
_cell.length_a   1.000
_cell.length_b   1.000
_cell.length_c   1.000
_cell.angle_alpha   90.00
_cell.angle_beta   90.00
_cell.angle_gamma   90.00
#
_symmetry.space_group_name_H-M   'P 1'
#
loop_
_entity.id
_entity.type
_entity.pdbx_description
1 polymer ?
#
loop_
_entity_poly.entity_id
_entity_poly.type
_entity_poly.pdbx_seq_one_letter_code
_entity_poly.pdbx_strand_id
1 'polypeptide(L)'
;MGNPTHTEVSVVRQSPQRPDADEPELDATDGPVDSAAERGAADRALWDELRIDPVEIALPAGTGFTLRAYRPARELTPTDVAERDEDDPFLARRQVVETDEDDEEVVILDEEFAALTAEEDEQEAEGRRKADADADSEDADSEDADEAAGDEEVPLFLTHKGRLLLFKTPEALVSFIRSGAPNDMSQLDSWQELTERVEPADIAPLDEDMYELDLVVENLRGGHDTWDPTLLIEAGEVARDLAYALRLPAVLDMLSAGSSLDDLDEALRASVNGGIGGFFGRRRLKRIGAQTASLGWRTIVGKISAVVDWRD
;
A
#
# COMPACT_ATOMS: atom_id res chain seq x y z
N MET A 1 18.34 47.00 -73.51
CA MET A 1 17.04 46.30 -73.59
C MET A 1 17.27 44.92 -73.00
N GLY A 2 16.63 44.62 -71.87
CA GLY A 2 16.94 43.45 -71.04
C GLY A 2 15.88 42.35 -71.11
N ASN A 3 16.35 41.15 -70.78
CA ASN A 3 15.68 39.86 -70.57
C ASN A 3 15.15 39.10 -71.82
N PRO A 4 15.05 37.75 -71.79
CA PRO A 4 14.78 36.89 -70.62
C PRO A 4 15.63 35.60 -70.44
N THR A 5 15.54 35.01 -69.24
CA THR A 5 16.18 33.75 -68.80
C THR A 5 15.18 32.60 -68.61
N HIS A 6 15.46 31.49 -69.32
CA HIS A 6 15.29 30.05 -69.06
C HIS A 6 14.27 29.50 -68.03
N THR A 7 13.53 28.47 -68.46
CA THR A 7 12.78 27.48 -67.67
C THR A 7 13.41 26.10 -67.87
N GLU A 8 13.76 25.40 -66.79
CA GLU A 8 14.35 24.06 -66.80
C GLU A 8 13.29 22.93 -66.85
N VAL A 9 13.74 21.79 -67.39
CA VAL A 9 13.00 20.55 -67.70
C VAL A 9 13.79 19.34 -67.13
N SER A 10 13.08 18.26 -66.78
CA SER A 10 13.48 16.82 -66.72
C SER A 10 13.32 16.20 -65.32
N VAL A 11 12.36 15.31 -65.00
CA VAL A 11 12.01 13.92 -65.44
C VAL A 11 12.98 12.84 -64.92
N VAL A 12 12.45 11.82 -64.19
CA VAL A 12 12.58 10.34 -64.43
C VAL A 12 12.12 9.54 -63.17
N ARG A 13 10.96 8.85 -63.25
CA ARG A 13 10.66 7.38 -63.24
C ARG A 13 10.87 6.59 -61.92
N GLN A 14 9.83 5.90 -61.47
CA GLN A 14 9.69 4.43 -61.63
C GLN A 14 8.32 3.91 -61.15
N SER A 15 7.73 3.01 -61.94
CA SER A 15 6.69 2.04 -61.52
C SER A 15 7.30 0.64 -61.60
N PRO A 16 6.68 -0.37 -60.95
CA PRO A 16 6.31 -1.57 -61.72
C PRO A 16 4.91 -2.11 -61.40
N GLN A 17 4.44 -2.99 -62.29
CA GLN A 17 3.11 -3.58 -62.42
C GLN A 17 3.06 -5.05 -61.91
N ARG A 18 1.92 -5.42 -61.25
CA ARG A 18 1.08 -6.68 -61.27
C ARG A 18 1.73 -8.07 -61.02
N PRO A 19 1.00 -9.19 -60.69
CA PRO A 19 -0.45 -9.51 -60.86
C PRO A 19 -1.17 -10.33 -59.73
N ASP A 20 -2.50 -10.48 -59.89
CA ASP A 20 -3.45 -11.55 -59.48
C ASP A 20 -3.44 -12.22 -58.09
N ALA A 21 -4.58 -12.18 -57.38
CA ALA A 21 -5.45 -13.35 -57.12
C ALA A 21 -6.34 -13.18 -55.87
N ASP A 22 -7.60 -13.60 -56.03
CA ASP A 22 -8.61 -13.96 -55.03
C ASP A 22 -9.13 -12.92 -54.03
N GLU A 23 -10.35 -12.45 -54.32
CA GLU A 23 -11.34 -12.14 -53.29
C GLU A 23 -11.69 -13.42 -52.54
N PRO A 24 -11.79 -13.35 -51.19
CA PRO A 24 -12.87 -14.02 -50.52
C PRO A 24 -13.75 -13.01 -49.78
N GLU A 25 -15.04 -13.24 -49.92
CA GLU A 25 -16.13 -12.58 -49.21
C GLU A 25 -15.82 -12.52 -47.71
N LEU A 26 -16.00 -11.33 -47.13
CA LEU A 26 -16.00 -11.13 -45.69
C LEU A 26 -17.27 -11.80 -45.15
N ASP A 27 -17.15 -13.06 -44.74
CA ASP A 27 -18.16 -13.74 -43.95
C ASP A 27 -18.28 -13.00 -42.61
N ALA A 28 -19.41 -12.32 -42.45
CA ALA A 28 -19.80 -11.65 -41.23
C ALA A 28 -20.18 -12.70 -40.20
N THR A 29 -19.18 -13.28 -39.54
CA THR A 29 -19.36 -13.92 -38.23
C THR A 29 -19.01 -12.89 -37.17
N ASP A 30 -19.95 -11.98 -36.90
CA ASP A 30 -20.10 -11.36 -35.57
C ASP A 30 -20.43 -12.50 -34.59
N GLY A 31 -19.42 -13.23 -34.17
CA GLY A 31 -19.47 -13.96 -32.91
C GLY A 31 -19.42 -12.91 -31.79
N PRO A 32 -20.23 -13.05 -30.72
CA PRO A 32 -20.17 -12.09 -29.64
C PRO A 32 -18.75 -12.10 -29.08
N VAL A 33 -18.17 -10.90 -28.94
CA VAL A 33 -16.97 -10.66 -28.15
C VAL A 33 -17.29 -10.92 -26.68
N ASP A 34 -17.34 -12.20 -26.34
CA ASP A 34 -17.60 -12.70 -25.01
C ASP A 34 -16.28 -12.95 -24.29
N SER A 35 -15.57 -11.87 -23.98
CA SER A 35 -14.27 -11.98 -23.30
C SER A 35 -13.99 -10.85 -22.30
N ALA A 36 -15.04 -10.24 -21.75
CA ALA A 36 -14.91 -9.36 -20.59
C ALA A 36 -16.13 -9.42 -19.64
N ALA A 37 -17.32 -9.76 -20.15
CA ALA A 37 -18.55 -9.82 -19.36
C ALA A 37 -18.78 -11.18 -18.65
N GLU A 38 -18.02 -12.22 -19.02
CA GLU A 38 -18.13 -13.59 -18.47
C GLU A 38 -16.88 -14.05 -17.69
N ARG A 39 -16.07 -13.14 -17.15
CA ARG A 39 -15.45 -13.44 -15.85
C ARG A 39 -16.59 -13.37 -14.86
N GLY A 40 -17.35 -14.47 -14.81
CA GLY A 40 -18.65 -14.54 -14.17
C GLY A 40 -18.58 -13.92 -12.80
N ALA A 41 -19.65 -13.22 -12.40
CA ALA A 41 -19.84 -12.86 -11.00
C ALA A 41 -19.65 -14.16 -10.20
N ALA A 42 -18.43 -14.37 -9.70
CA ALA A 42 -18.11 -15.49 -8.86
C ALA A 42 -19.11 -15.42 -7.73
N ASP A 43 -19.62 -16.55 -7.29
CA ASP A 43 -20.60 -16.57 -6.22
C ASP A 43 -19.95 -15.99 -4.96
N ARG A 44 -20.14 -14.67 -4.77
CA ARG A 44 -19.56 -13.91 -3.66
C ARG A 44 -20.19 -14.31 -2.33
N ALA A 45 -21.27 -15.10 -2.36
CA ALA A 45 -21.93 -15.57 -1.15
C ALA A 45 -20.95 -16.27 -0.20
N LEU A 46 -19.97 -17.02 -0.71
CA LEU A 46 -18.94 -17.63 0.13
C LEU A 46 -18.10 -16.57 0.86
N TRP A 47 -17.57 -15.59 0.14
CA TRP A 47 -16.68 -14.56 0.68
C TRP A 47 -17.41 -13.60 1.62
N ASP A 48 -18.62 -13.19 1.26
CA ASP A 48 -19.49 -12.31 2.05
C ASP A 48 -19.92 -13.00 3.36
N GLU A 49 -20.27 -14.29 3.30
CA GLU A 49 -20.64 -15.11 4.47
C GLU A 49 -19.47 -15.25 5.44
N LEU A 50 -18.27 -15.53 4.93
CA LEU A 50 -17.08 -15.78 5.76
C LEU A 50 -16.37 -14.49 6.20
N ARG A 51 -16.75 -13.34 5.63
CA ARG A 51 -16.11 -12.04 5.78
C ARG A 51 -14.59 -12.12 5.55
N ILE A 52 -14.22 -12.74 4.43
CA ILE A 52 -12.86 -12.89 3.91
C ILE A 52 -12.91 -12.54 2.43
N ASP A 53 -11.93 -11.81 1.93
CA ASP A 53 -11.81 -11.42 0.53
C ASP A 53 -10.55 -12.04 -0.10
N PRO A 54 -10.64 -12.59 -1.32
CA PRO A 54 -9.48 -12.88 -2.13
C PRO A 54 -8.92 -11.57 -2.69
N VAL A 55 -7.60 -11.39 -2.61
CA VAL A 55 -6.90 -10.18 -3.06
C VAL A 55 -5.80 -10.56 -4.03
N GLU A 56 -5.65 -9.77 -5.10
CA GLU A 56 -4.52 -9.88 -6.05
C GLU A 56 -3.56 -8.70 -5.84
N ILE A 57 -2.28 -8.99 -5.73
CA ILE A 57 -1.25 -7.96 -5.53
C ILE A 57 -0.15 -8.16 -6.56
N ALA A 58 0.04 -7.16 -7.42
CA ALA A 58 1.17 -7.07 -8.32
C ALA A 58 2.34 -6.36 -7.64
N LEU A 59 3.48 -7.03 -7.61
CA LEU A 59 4.74 -6.54 -7.06
C LEU A 59 5.84 -6.68 -8.11
N PRO A 60 7.03 -6.08 -7.92
CA PRO A 60 8.11 -6.19 -8.90
C PRO A 60 8.55 -7.64 -9.23
N ALA A 61 8.31 -8.60 -8.33
CA ALA A 61 8.60 -10.03 -8.53
C ALA A 61 7.46 -10.80 -9.26
N GLY A 62 6.40 -10.11 -9.67
CA GLY A 62 5.22 -10.64 -10.33
C GLY A 62 3.95 -10.45 -9.50
N THR A 63 2.88 -11.07 -9.96
CA THR A 63 1.55 -10.99 -9.35
C THR A 63 1.22 -12.26 -8.59
N GLY A 64 0.45 -12.15 -7.52
CA GLY A 64 -0.04 -13.29 -6.77
C GLY A 64 -1.30 -13.01 -5.97
N PHE A 65 -1.92 -14.09 -5.53
CA PHE A 65 -3.16 -14.12 -4.77
C PHE A 65 -2.88 -14.34 -3.29
N THR A 66 -3.67 -13.68 -2.46
CA THR A 66 -3.70 -13.86 -1.01
C THR A 66 -5.13 -13.66 -0.49
N LEU A 67 -5.32 -13.71 0.83
CA LEU A 67 -6.60 -13.43 1.47
C LEU A 67 -6.46 -12.24 2.42
N ARG A 68 -7.54 -11.46 2.55
CA ARG A 68 -7.68 -10.36 3.52
C ARG A 68 -8.99 -10.51 4.28
N ALA A 69 -9.02 -10.09 5.54
CA ALA A 69 -10.22 -9.90 6.33
C ALA A 69 -10.07 -8.65 7.20
N TYR A 70 -11.18 -8.12 7.71
CA TYR A 70 -11.17 -7.11 8.77
C TYR A 70 -11.87 -7.66 10.00
N ARG A 71 -11.25 -7.50 11.17
CA ARG A 71 -11.82 -7.88 12.48
C ARG A 71 -11.44 -6.84 13.52
N PRO A 72 -12.23 -6.69 14.60
CA PRO A 72 -11.84 -5.87 15.74
C PRO A 72 -10.45 -6.26 16.25
N ALA A 73 -9.58 -5.29 16.52
CA ALA A 73 -8.21 -5.54 16.95
C ALA A 73 -8.13 -6.48 18.17
N ARG A 74 -9.09 -6.39 19.10
CA ARG A 74 -9.15 -7.25 20.29
C ARG A 74 -9.46 -8.72 20.02
N GLU A 75 -9.98 -9.05 18.84
CA GLU A 75 -10.29 -10.42 18.42
C GLU A 75 -9.10 -11.11 17.73
N LEU A 76 -8.04 -10.35 17.43
CA LEU A 76 -6.91 -10.84 16.65
C LEU A 76 -5.65 -10.97 17.51
N THR A 77 -4.94 -12.06 17.29
CA THR A 77 -3.51 -12.16 17.62
C THR A 77 -2.71 -11.65 16.42
N PRO A 78 -1.90 -10.57 16.57
CA PRO A 78 -1.05 -10.07 15.50
C PRO A 78 -0.05 -11.12 15.03
N THR A 79 0.40 -11.02 13.76
CA THR A 79 1.44 -11.91 13.25
C THR A 79 2.68 -11.87 14.15
N ASP A 80 3.23 -13.05 14.43
CA ASP A 80 4.54 -13.17 15.06
C ASP A 80 5.62 -12.68 14.09
N VAL A 81 6.51 -11.81 14.53
CA VAL A 81 7.60 -11.24 13.74
C VAL A 81 8.98 -11.56 14.32
N ALA A 82 9.05 -12.30 15.42
CA ALA A 82 10.30 -12.53 16.15
C ALA A 82 11.40 -13.10 15.24
N GLU A 83 11.10 -14.20 14.53
CA GLU A 83 12.06 -14.82 13.60
C GLU A 83 12.47 -13.89 12.44
N ARG A 84 11.57 -13.01 11.99
CA ARG A 84 11.87 -12.07 10.90
C ARG A 84 12.76 -10.93 11.39
N ASP A 85 12.49 -10.43 12.58
CA ASP A 85 13.15 -9.24 13.15
C ASP A 85 14.51 -9.59 13.80
N GLU A 86 14.73 -10.85 14.20
CA GLU A 86 16.05 -11.37 14.64
C GLU A 86 17.15 -11.15 13.59
N ASP A 87 16.80 -11.22 12.31
CA ASP A 87 17.72 -11.03 11.20
C ASP A 87 18.00 -9.54 10.88
N ASP A 88 17.31 -8.59 11.54
CA ASP A 88 17.52 -7.15 11.36
C ASP A 88 18.53 -6.59 12.38
N PRO A 89 19.77 -6.24 11.96
CA PRO A 89 20.80 -5.72 12.87
C PRO A 89 20.45 -4.39 13.53
N PHE A 90 19.48 -3.65 12.98
CA PHE A 90 19.03 -2.36 13.51
C PHE A 90 17.91 -2.55 14.54
N LEU A 91 17.01 -3.51 14.36
CA LEU A 91 15.99 -3.85 15.37
C LEU A 91 16.61 -4.50 16.59
N ALA A 92 17.60 -5.38 16.40
CA ALA A 92 18.36 -5.98 17.49
C ALA A 92 19.02 -4.91 18.39
N ARG A 93 19.44 -3.76 17.84
CA ARG A 93 20.00 -2.65 18.63
C ARG A 93 18.93 -1.85 19.37
N ARG A 94 17.78 -1.63 18.74
CA ARG A 94 16.67 -0.91 19.38
C ARG A 94 16.08 -1.72 20.53
N GLN A 95 15.95 -3.04 20.37
CA GLN A 95 15.47 -3.93 21.42
C GLN A 95 16.43 -4.00 22.62
N VAL A 96 17.75 -3.94 22.39
CA VAL A 96 18.74 -3.83 23.47
C VAL A 96 18.58 -2.51 24.24
N VAL A 97 18.42 -1.38 23.53
CA VAL A 97 18.19 -0.08 24.16
C VAL A 97 16.89 -0.07 24.97
N GLU A 98 15.79 -0.59 24.42
CA GLU A 98 14.49 -0.67 25.13
C GLU A 98 14.54 -1.62 26.34
N THR A 99 15.36 -2.69 26.32
CA THR A 99 15.58 -3.53 27.51
C THR A 99 16.53 -2.93 28.54
N ASP A 100 17.41 -2.02 28.13
CA ASP A 100 18.34 -1.31 29.03
C ASP A 100 17.69 -0.04 29.63
N GLU A 101 16.63 0.51 29.02
CA GLU A 101 15.87 1.67 29.53
C GLU A 101 15.09 1.39 30.83
N ASP A 102 14.78 0.13 31.13
CA ASP A 102 14.19 -0.26 32.43
C ASP A 102 15.24 -0.36 33.56
N ASP A 103 16.55 -0.29 33.27
CA ASP A 103 17.63 -0.40 34.27
C ASP A 103 18.77 0.64 34.18
N GLU A 104 18.81 1.56 33.21
CA GLU A 104 19.85 2.61 33.13
C GLU A 104 19.30 4.04 32.94
N GLU A 105 19.37 4.84 34.02
CA GLU A 105 19.47 6.31 33.94
C GLU A 105 20.72 6.65 33.10
N VAL A 106 20.53 6.95 31.81
CA VAL A 106 21.61 7.39 30.93
C VAL A 106 22.02 8.81 31.31
N VAL A 107 22.94 8.91 32.28
CA VAL A 107 23.67 10.14 32.59
C VAL A 107 24.63 10.43 31.43
N ILE A 108 24.22 11.25 30.46
CA ILE A 108 25.14 11.85 29.50
C ILE A 108 25.97 12.90 30.26
N LEU A 109 27.08 12.45 30.85
CA LEU A 109 28.14 13.31 31.36
C LEU A 109 28.85 13.97 30.17
N ASP A 110 28.36 15.12 29.75
CA ASP A 110 29.21 16.13 29.11
C ASP A 110 29.31 17.32 30.08
N GLU A 111 30.42 17.37 30.82
CA GLU A 111 30.69 18.32 31.91
C GLU A 111 30.73 19.79 31.43
N GLU A 112 30.63 20.02 30.12
CA GLU A 112 30.59 21.34 29.47
C GLU A 112 29.15 21.86 29.24
N PHE A 113 28.12 21.00 29.16
CA PHE A 113 26.73 21.45 28.97
C PHE A 113 26.09 21.92 30.28
N ALA A 114 26.45 21.30 31.41
CA ALA A 114 25.96 21.67 32.75
C ALA A 114 26.43 23.05 33.23
N ALA A 115 27.54 23.56 32.69
CA ALA A 115 28.05 24.89 33.03
C ALA A 115 27.27 26.01 32.31
N LEU A 116 26.60 25.73 31.20
CA LEU A 116 25.84 26.71 30.42
C LEU A 116 24.39 26.87 30.91
N THR A 117 23.80 25.83 31.50
CA THR A 117 22.46 25.90 32.10
C THR A 117 22.46 26.50 33.52
N ALA A 118 23.56 26.34 34.26
CA ALA A 118 23.68 26.87 35.62
C ALA A 118 23.74 28.41 35.71
N GLU A 119 24.01 29.13 34.61
CA GLU A 119 23.98 30.60 34.59
C GLU A 119 22.64 31.19 34.11
N GLU A 120 21.70 30.38 33.60
CA GLU A 120 20.34 30.83 33.24
C GLU A 120 19.29 30.57 34.33
N ASP A 121 19.54 29.63 35.25
CA ASP A 121 18.59 29.24 36.30
C ASP A 121 18.50 30.21 37.51
N GLU A 122 19.35 31.23 37.61
CA GLU A 122 19.26 32.23 38.69
C GLU A 122 18.22 33.36 38.42
N GLN A 123 17.58 33.40 37.25
CA GLN A 123 16.62 34.47 36.90
C GLN A 123 15.14 34.05 36.78
N GLU A 124 14.80 32.75 36.72
CA GLU A 124 13.38 32.32 36.62
C GLU A 124 12.74 31.86 37.95
N ALA A 125 13.50 31.81 39.05
CA ALA A 125 13.01 31.36 40.35
C ALA A 125 12.11 32.36 41.12
N GLU A 126 11.91 33.59 40.62
CA GLU A 126 11.02 34.60 41.24
C GLU A 126 9.62 34.73 40.57
N GLY A 127 9.37 34.07 39.45
CA GLY A 127 8.12 34.25 38.70
C GLY A 127 6.97 33.29 39.02
N ARG A 128 7.26 32.08 39.51
CA ARG A 128 6.29 30.96 39.47
C ARG A 128 5.64 30.57 40.80
N ARG A 129 5.75 31.41 41.84
CA ARG A 129 4.93 31.27 43.07
C ARG A 129 3.60 32.02 42.96
N LYS A 130 2.83 31.78 41.88
CA LYS A 130 1.43 32.23 41.81
C LYS A 130 0.62 31.60 40.68
N ALA A 131 0.53 30.28 40.63
CA ALA A 131 -0.53 29.58 39.90
C ALA A 131 -0.66 28.11 40.36
N ASP A 132 -0.71 27.89 41.67
CA ASP A 132 -1.29 26.66 42.24
C ASP A 132 -2.75 26.99 42.59
N ALA A 133 -3.63 26.83 41.61
CA ALA A 133 -5.07 26.68 41.78
C ALA A 133 -5.65 26.26 40.42
N ASP A 134 -6.33 25.12 40.41
CA ASP A 134 -7.11 24.55 39.31
C ASP A 134 -6.32 23.76 38.25
N ALA A 135 -6.00 22.50 38.59
CA ALA A 135 -5.95 21.37 37.66
C ALA A 135 -6.10 20.08 38.48
N ASP A 136 -7.30 19.87 39.01
CA ASP A 136 -7.77 18.58 39.50
C ASP A 136 -8.89 18.15 38.55
N SER A 137 -8.89 16.87 38.14
CA SER A 137 -9.72 16.19 37.13
C SER A 137 -9.23 16.21 35.67
N GLU A 138 -8.58 15.11 35.25
CA GLU A 138 -8.81 14.40 33.97
C GLU A 138 -7.96 13.09 33.93
N ASP A 139 -8.16 12.21 34.92
CA ASP A 139 -7.66 10.82 34.93
C ASP A 139 -8.81 9.82 34.63
N ALA A 140 -9.77 10.25 33.81
CA ALA A 140 -10.98 9.45 33.49
C ALA A 140 -11.08 9.01 32.02
N ASP A 141 -10.12 9.39 31.16
CA ASP A 141 -10.19 9.16 29.71
C ASP A 141 -9.28 8.03 29.18
N SER A 142 -8.51 7.34 30.03
CA SER A 142 -7.60 6.27 29.56
C SER A 142 -8.32 4.92 29.34
N GLU A 143 -9.23 4.53 30.23
CA GLU A 143 -9.96 3.25 30.12
C GLU A 143 -10.93 3.24 28.92
N ASP A 144 -11.59 4.37 28.65
CA ASP A 144 -12.52 4.51 27.52
C ASP A 144 -11.79 4.56 26.16
N ALA A 145 -10.55 5.08 26.11
CA ALA A 145 -9.73 5.11 24.90
C ALA A 145 -9.17 3.73 24.53
N ASP A 146 -8.74 2.95 25.52
CA ASP A 146 -8.23 1.59 25.32
C ASP A 146 -9.35 0.60 24.92
N GLU A 147 -10.57 0.76 25.47
CA GLU A 147 -11.75 -0.02 25.03
C GLU A 147 -12.13 0.30 23.58
N ALA A 148 -12.12 1.58 23.19
CA ALA A 148 -12.45 2.02 21.84
C ALA A 148 -11.41 1.55 20.79
N ALA A 149 -10.13 1.52 21.14
CA ALA A 149 -9.07 1.02 20.25
C ALA A 149 -9.19 -0.48 19.96
N GLY A 150 -9.73 -1.26 20.89
CA GLY A 150 -9.97 -2.69 20.69
C GLY A 150 -11.11 -3.00 19.70
N ASP A 151 -12.06 -2.08 19.54
CA ASP A 151 -13.23 -2.21 18.65
C ASP A 151 -12.97 -1.75 17.21
N GLU A 152 -11.84 -1.09 16.93
CA GLU A 152 -11.46 -0.70 15.58
C GLU A 152 -11.23 -1.93 14.70
N GLU A 153 -11.86 -1.95 13.52
CA GLU A 153 -11.64 -3.01 12.54
C GLU A 153 -10.27 -2.84 11.88
N VAL A 154 -9.43 -3.85 12.03
CA VAL A 154 -8.05 -3.85 11.50
C VAL A 154 -7.86 -4.97 10.49
N PRO A 155 -6.95 -4.79 9.52
CA PRO A 155 -6.72 -5.78 8.47
C PRO A 155 -5.94 -6.99 9.00
N LEU A 156 -6.41 -8.18 8.62
CA LEU A 156 -5.73 -9.45 8.75
C LEU A 156 -5.48 -10.02 7.35
N PHE A 157 -4.26 -10.40 7.06
CA PHE A 157 -3.90 -11.07 5.81
C PHE A 157 -3.54 -12.54 6.04
N LEU A 158 -3.46 -13.30 4.95
CA LEU A 158 -2.85 -14.62 4.98
C LEU A 158 -1.34 -14.50 5.21
N THR A 159 -0.96 -14.44 6.47
CA THR A 159 0.42 -14.31 6.93
C THR A 159 0.89 -15.53 7.70
N HIS A 160 2.21 -15.69 7.79
CA HIS A 160 2.83 -16.59 8.75
C HIS A 160 4.21 -16.06 9.10
N LYS A 161 4.53 -15.96 10.40
CA LYS A 161 5.86 -15.51 10.89
C LYS A 161 6.29 -14.16 10.29
N GLY A 162 5.35 -13.23 10.19
CA GLY A 162 5.63 -11.85 9.79
C GLY A 162 5.84 -11.70 8.30
N ARG A 163 5.52 -12.75 7.53
CA ARG A 163 5.60 -12.77 6.07
C ARG A 163 4.22 -12.92 5.45
N LEU A 164 4.02 -12.20 4.36
CA LEU A 164 2.81 -12.27 3.54
C LEU A 164 2.90 -13.47 2.60
N LEU A 165 1.94 -14.37 2.65
CA LEU A 165 1.90 -15.54 1.78
C LEU A 165 1.21 -15.16 0.46
N LEU A 166 1.97 -15.13 -0.63
CA LEU A 166 1.46 -14.84 -1.98
C LEU A 166 1.63 -16.06 -2.88
N PHE A 167 0.54 -16.42 -3.56
CA PHE A 167 0.49 -17.60 -4.43
C PHE A 167 0.42 -17.18 -5.89
N LYS A 168 1.22 -17.79 -6.76
CA LYS A 168 1.21 -17.46 -8.20
C LYS A 168 -0.07 -17.87 -8.91
N THR A 169 -0.84 -18.80 -8.35
CA THR A 169 -2.11 -19.25 -8.92
C THR A 169 -3.19 -19.49 -7.86
N PRO A 170 -4.49 -19.40 -8.24
CA PRO A 170 -5.60 -19.82 -7.40
C PRO A 170 -5.48 -21.24 -6.84
N GLU A 171 -5.01 -22.18 -7.66
CA GLU A 171 -4.88 -23.58 -7.26
C GLU A 171 -3.86 -23.76 -6.14
N ALA A 172 -2.76 -23.00 -6.20
CA ALA A 172 -1.73 -23.01 -5.17
C ALA A 172 -2.26 -22.46 -3.84
N LEU A 173 -3.03 -21.37 -3.89
CA LEU A 173 -3.69 -20.80 -2.72
C LEU A 173 -4.68 -21.79 -2.09
N VAL A 174 -5.57 -22.41 -2.88
CA VAL A 174 -6.54 -23.40 -2.38
C VAL A 174 -5.85 -24.65 -1.83
N SER A 175 -4.80 -25.12 -2.49
CA SER A 175 -3.97 -26.23 -2.01
C SER A 175 -3.37 -25.91 -0.64
N PHE A 176 -2.86 -24.69 -0.44
CA PHE A 176 -2.35 -24.24 0.84
C PHE A 176 -3.44 -24.17 1.92
N ILE A 177 -4.59 -23.55 1.63
CA ILE A 177 -5.73 -23.46 2.56
C ILE A 177 -6.12 -24.87 3.05
N ARG A 178 -6.21 -25.85 2.14
CA ARG A 178 -6.54 -27.25 2.44
C ARG A 178 -5.42 -28.05 3.12
N SER A 179 -4.18 -27.57 3.10
CA SER A 179 -3.03 -28.30 3.62
C SER A 179 -2.96 -28.36 5.15
N GLY A 180 -3.65 -27.45 5.85
CA GLY A 180 -3.54 -27.29 7.30
C GLY A 180 -2.19 -26.70 7.74
N ALA A 181 -1.41 -26.14 6.82
CA ALA A 181 -0.17 -25.48 7.16
C ALA A 181 -0.41 -24.25 8.06
N PRO A 182 0.48 -23.97 9.02
CA PRO A 182 0.33 -22.84 9.93
C PRO A 182 0.20 -21.50 9.20
N ASN A 183 -0.76 -20.69 9.63
CA ASN A 183 -1.02 -19.34 9.14
C ASN A 183 -1.87 -18.58 10.15
N ASP A 184 -1.82 -17.26 10.10
CA ASP A 184 -2.48 -16.41 11.08
C ASP A 184 -4.00 -16.32 10.86
N MET A 185 -4.51 -16.58 9.64
CA MET A 185 -5.96 -16.62 9.39
C MET A 185 -6.65 -17.86 9.99
N SER A 186 -5.89 -18.89 10.38
CA SER A 186 -6.44 -20.07 11.05
C SER A 186 -7.09 -19.79 12.41
N GLN A 187 -6.88 -18.60 12.97
CA GLN A 187 -7.55 -18.13 14.19
C GLN A 187 -9.01 -17.70 13.96
N LEU A 188 -9.43 -17.49 12.71
CA LEU A 188 -10.79 -17.07 12.40
C LEU A 188 -11.77 -18.23 12.56
N ASP A 189 -12.92 -17.99 13.19
CA ASP A 189 -13.99 -18.98 13.33
C ASP A 189 -14.49 -19.53 11.98
N SER A 190 -14.44 -18.70 10.93
CA SER A 190 -14.84 -19.05 9.56
C SER A 190 -13.77 -19.81 8.76
N TRP A 191 -12.55 -20.00 9.29
CA TRP A 191 -11.44 -20.61 8.56
C TRP A 191 -11.67 -22.08 8.20
N GLN A 192 -12.26 -22.85 9.13
CA GLN A 192 -12.55 -24.26 8.90
C GLN A 192 -13.56 -24.43 7.75
N GLU A 193 -14.57 -23.57 7.72
CA GLU A 193 -15.58 -23.57 6.68
C GLU A 193 -15.02 -23.17 5.31
N LEU A 194 -14.13 -22.15 5.27
CA LEU A 194 -13.39 -21.80 4.06
C LEU A 194 -12.62 -23.01 3.51
N THR A 195 -11.91 -23.72 4.41
CA THR A 195 -11.07 -24.87 4.05
C THR A 195 -11.86 -25.99 3.38
N GLU A 196 -13.11 -26.19 3.80
CA GLU A 196 -14.00 -27.23 3.28
C GLU A 196 -14.69 -26.84 1.95
N ARG A 197 -14.96 -25.54 1.75
CA ARG A 197 -15.82 -25.07 0.66
C ARG A 197 -15.07 -24.44 -0.52
N VAL A 198 -13.91 -23.81 -0.28
CA VAL A 198 -13.23 -23.01 -1.31
C VAL A 198 -12.74 -23.87 -2.48
N GLU A 199 -13.03 -23.44 -3.70
CA GLU A 199 -12.51 -24.01 -4.94
C GLU A 199 -11.65 -22.98 -5.69
N PRO A 200 -10.73 -23.42 -6.58
CA PRO A 200 -9.86 -22.48 -7.31
C PRO A 200 -10.62 -21.43 -8.12
N ALA A 201 -11.79 -21.79 -8.65
CA ALA A 201 -12.65 -20.86 -9.40
C ALA A 201 -13.28 -19.76 -8.53
N ASP A 202 -13.32 -19.95 -7.20
CA ASP A 202 -13.85 -18.95 -6.27
C ASP A 202 -12.82 -17.84 -5.99
N ILE A 203 -11.52 -18.08 -6.23
CA ILE A 203 -10.46 -17.07 -6.11
C ILE A 203 -10.56 -16.12 -7.31
N ALA A 204 -11.52 -15.20 -7.24
CA ALA A 204 -11.76 -14.15 -8.21
C ALA A 204 -11.87 -12.81 -7.47
N PRO A 205 -10.73 -12.13 -7.23
CA PRO A 205 -10.71 -10.78 -6.65
C PRO A 205 -11.56 -9.80 -7.47
N LEU A 206 -12.21 -8.86 -6.78
CA LEU A 206 -12.92 -7.76 -7.43
C LEU A 206 -11.91 -6.75 -7.98
N ASP A 207 -12.33 -5.90 -8.91
CA ASP A 207 -11.46 -4.83 -9.45
C ASP A 207 -10.87 -3.95 -8.34
N GLU A 208 -11.61 -3.70 -7.25
CA GLU A 208 -11.17 -2.94 -6.07
C GLU A 208 -10.24 -3.71 -5.11
N ASP A 209 -10.11 -5.03 -5.30
CA ASP A 209 -9.21 -5.94 -4.57
C ASP A 209 -8.01 -6.38 -5.43
N MET A 210 -7.77 -5.70 -6.55
CA MET A 210 -6.63 -5.90 -7.44
C MET A 210 -5.66 -4.71 -7.33
N TYR A 211 -4.53 -4.90 -6.66
CA TYR A 211 -3.60 -3.81 -6.37
C TYR A 211 -2.31 -3.88 -7.21
N GLU A 212 -2.05 -2.84 -8.00
CA GLU A 212 -0.89 -2.75 -8.90
C GLU A 212 0.28 -1.95 -8.31
N LEU A 213 0.88 -2.46 -7.22
CA LEU A 213 1.96 -1.76 -6.50
C LEU A 213 3.24 -1.58 -7.33
N ASP A 214 3.48 -2.42 -8.33
CA ASP A 214 4.61 -2.33 -9.25
C ASP A 214 4.48 -1.15 -10.22
N LEU A 215 3.26 -0.70 -10.54
CA LEU A 215 3.03 0.44 -11.44
C LEU A 215 3.14 1.80 -10.76
N VAL A 216 2.97 1.86 -9.44
CA VAL A 216 2.91 3.12 -8.68
C VAL A 216 4.14 4.00 -8.91
N VAL A 217 5.34 3.41 -8.86
CA VAL A 217 6.59 4.15 -9.02
C VAL A 217 6.71 4.73 -10.42
N GLU A 218 6.31 3.99 -11.45
CA GLU A 218 6.36 4.45 -12.84
C GLU A 218 5.30 5.51 -13.11
N ASN A 219 4.08 5.31 -12.61
CA ASN A 219 3.00 6.30 -12.70
C ASN A 219 3.43 7.66 -12.11
N LEU A 220 4.04 7.64 -10.91
CA LEU A 220 4.52 8.86 -10.27
C LEU A 220 5.62 9.56 -11.06
N ARG A 221 6.52 8.80 -11.70
CA ARG A 221 7.63 9.34 -12.50
C ARG A 221 7.19 9.99 -13.80
N GLY A 222 6.05 9.58 -14.37
CA GLY A 222 5.48 10.18 -15.58
C GLY A 222 5.11 11.66 -15.42
N GLY A 223 5.00 12.15 -14.18
CA GLY A 223 4.68 13.55 -13.86
C GLY A 223 3.19 13.78 -13.65
N HIS A 224 2.82 14.94 -13.11
CA HIS A 224 1.46 15.18 -12.59
C HIS A 224 0.32 14.95 -13.59
N ASP A 225 0.58 15.14 -14.89
CA ASP A 225 -0.45 14.98 -15.93
C ASP A 225 -0.73 13.51 -16.28
N THR A 226 0.13 12.58 -15.86
CA THR A 226 -0.01 11.13 -16.10
C THR A 226 -0.46 10.38 -14.85
N TRP A 227 -0.57 11.06 -13.71
CA TRP A 227 -0.93 10.43 -12.46
C TRP A 227 -2.34 9.86 -12.54
N ASP A 228 -2.48 8.60 -12.14
CA ASP A 228 -3.77 7.94 -12.01
C ASP A 228 -4.19 7.99 -10.54
N PRO A 229 -5.19 8.81 -10.17
CA PRO A 229 -5.59 8.92 -8.78
C PRO A 229 -6.13 7.62 -8.20
N THR A 230 -6.84 6.80 -8.98
CA THR A 230 -7.44 5.56 -8.50
C THR A 230 -6.34 4.58 -8.10
N LEU A 231 -5.41 4.31 -9.02
CA LEU A 231 -4.23 3.48 -8.77
C LEU A 231 -3.45 3.91 -7.52
N LEU A 232 -3.19 5.21 -7.38
CA LEU A 232 -2.37 5.74 -6.29
C LEU A 232 -3.09 5.72 -4.94
N ILE A 233 -4.40 5.94 -4.93
CA ILE A 233 -5.23 5.87 -3.72
C ILE A 233 -5.34 4.42 -3.23
N GLU A 234 -5.71 3.50 -4.12
CA GLU A 234 -5.84 2.07 -3.82
C GLU A 234 -4.50 1.47 -3.35
N ALA A 235 -3.40 1.83 -4.01
CA ALA A 235 -2.07 1.47 -3.56
C ALA A 235 -1.80 1.98 -2.13
N GLY A 236 -2.19 3.22 -1.82
CA GLY A 236 -2.06 3.81 -0.50
C GLY A 236 -2.86 3.09 0.57
N GLU A 237 -4.06 2.60 0.23
CA GLU A 237 -4.92 1.82 1.11
C GLU A 237 -4.29 0.47 1.42
N VAL A 238 -3.99 -0.34 0.39
CA VAL A 238 -3.39 -1.66 0.62
C VAL A 238 -2.01 -1.58 1.26
N ALA A 239 -1.21 -0.53 0.98
CA ALA A 239 0.08 -0.36 1.61
C ALA A 239 -0.02 -0.08 3.12
N ARG A 240 -1.03 0.67 3.57
CA ARG A 240 -1.30 0.86 5.00
C ARG A 240 -1.76 -0.44 5.64
N ASP A 241 -2.66 -1.16 4.96
CA ASP A 241 -3.19 -2.42 5.49
C ASP A 241 -2.12 -3.51 5.62
N LEU A 242 -1.29 -3.67 4.58
CA LEU A 242 -0.13 -4.57 4.61
C LEU A 242 0.89 -4.13 5.66
N ALA A 243 1.14 -2.83 5.81
CA ALA A 243 2.08 -2.33 6.81
C ALA A 243 1.59 -2.59 8.23
N TYR A 244 0.29 -2.46 8.48
CA TYR A 244 -0.32 -2.83 9.76
C TYR A 244 -0.21 -4.34 10.00
N ALA A 245 -0.76 -5.14 9.09
CA ALA A 245 -0.84 -6.60 9.24
C ALA A 245 0.53 -7.27 9.34
N LEU A 246 1.53 -6.75 8.60
CA LEU A 246 2.90 -7.24 8.63
C LEU A 246 3.77 -6.52 9.66
N ARG A 247 3.22 -5.61 10.46
CA ARG A 247 3.97 -4.86 11.49
C ARG A 247 5.25 -4.23 10.92
N LEU A 248 5.07 -3.37 9.92
CA LEU A 248 6.15 -2.64 9.24
C LEU A 248 6.15 -1.17 9.70
N PRO A 249 6.72 -0.85 10.89
CA PRO A 249 6.67 0.51 11.45
C PRO A 249 7.26 1.55 10.51
N ALA A 250 8.34 1.22 9.80
CA ALA A 250 8.93 2.14 8.83
C ALA A 250 8.02 2.49 7.64
N VAL A 251 7.07 1.61 7.26
CA VAL A 251 6.08 1.92 6.22
C VAL A 251 4.93 2.73 6.81
N LEU A 252 4.46 2.37 8.01
CA LEU A 252 3.46 3.14 8.76
C LEU A 252 3.91 4.58 8.98
N ASP A 253 5.15 4.81 9.43
CA ASP A 253 5.72 6.13 9.64
C ASP A 253 5.74 6.95 8.35
N MET A 254 6.09 6.32 7.22
CA MET A 254 6.12 6.98 5.91
C MET A 254 4.74 7.35 5.38
N LEU A 255 3.69 6.67 5.83
CA LEU A 255 2.29 6.89 5.45
C LEU A 255 1.47 7.58 6.56
N SER A 256 2.12 7.99 7.65
CA SER A 256 1.49 8.63 8.80
C SER A 256 0.90 9.99 8.46
N ALA A 257 -0.11 10.40 9.24
CA ALA A 257 -0.77 11.68 9.08
C ALA A 257 0.24 12.85 9.09
N GLY A 258 0.16 13.73 8.08
CA GLY A 258 1.08 14.87 7.92
C GLY A 258 2.43 14.53 7.28
N SER A 259 2.67 13.28 6.89
CA SER A 259 3.81 12.91 6.06
C SER A 259 3.64 13.42 4.62
N SER A 260 4.75 13.48 3.86
CA SER A 260 4.68 13.91 2.45
C SER A 260 3.88 12.96 1.54
N LEU A 261 3.70 11.70 1.94
CA LEU A 261 2.91 10.72 1.18
C LEU A 261 1.43 10.75 1.60
N ASP A 262 1.15 11.07 2.87
CA ASP A 262 -0.20 11.38 3.33
C ASP A 262 -0.74 12.66 2.66
N ASP A 263 0.06 13.71 2.59
CA ASP A 263 -0.26 14.93 1.82
C ASP A 263 -0.60 14.63 0.34
N LEU A 264 0.07 13.63 -0.24
CA LEU A 264 -0.21 13.15 -1.59
C LEU A 264 -1.56 12.44 -1.67
N ASP A 265 -1.81 11.47 -0.79
CA ASP A 265 -3.08 10.74 -0.73
C ASP A 265 -4.28 11.69 -0.51
N GLU A 266 -4.19 12.59 0.47
CA GLU A 266 -5.22 13.61 0.71
C GLU A 266 -5.50 14.45 -0.55
N ALA A 267 -4.44 14.88 -1.24
CA ALA A 267 -4.56 15.72 -2.42
C ALA A 267 -5.18 14.95 -3.60
N LEU A 268 -4.86 13.66 -3.75
CA LEU A 268 -5.45 12.75 -4.75
C LEU A 268 -6.94 12.57 -4.46
N ARG A 269 -7.32 12.18 -3.23
CA ARG A 269 -8.72 12.00 -2.82
C ARG A 269 -9.53 13.27 -3.02
N ALA A 270 -9.00 14.42 -2.60
CA ALA A 270 -9.63 15.71 -2.82
C ALA A 270 -9.84 15.98 -4.32
N SER A 271 -8.90 15.58 -5.18
CA SER A 271 -8.98 15.79 -6.63
C SER A 271 -10.06 14.97 -7.34
N VAL A 272 -10.37 13.77 -6.82
CA VAL A 272 -11.40 12.86 -7.36
C VAL A 272 -12.80 13.29 -6.94
N ASN A 273 -12.96 13.75 -5.69
CA ASN A 273 -14.27 14.17 -5.14
C ASN A 273 -14.87 15.43 -5.81
N GLY A 274 -14.09 16.15 -6.63
CA GLY A 274 -14.56 17.25 -7.47
C GLY A 274 -14.94 18.54 -6.71
N GLY A 275 -15.64 19.43 -7.39
CA GLY A 275 -16.08 20.72 -6.82
C GLY A 275 -14.94 21.68 -6.44
N ILE A 276 -15.20 22.55 -5.47
CA ILE A 276 -14.22 23.52 -4.95
C ILE A 276 -13.02 22.77 -4.32
N GLY A 277 -13.29 21.68 -3.59
CA GLY A 277 -12.26 20.80 -3.02
C GLY A 277 -11.33 20.23 -4.09
N GLY A 278 -11.86 19.73 -5.19
CA GLY A 278 -11.08 19.20 -6.32
C GLY A 278 -10.19 20.21 -7.01
N PHE A 279 -10.62 21.47 -7.12
CA PHE A 279 -9.76 22.54 -7.63
C PHE A 279 -8.55 22.79 -6.70
N PHE A 280 -8.77 22.81 -5.38
CA PHE A 280 -7.70 22.97 -4.41
C PHE A 280 -6.79 21.74 -4.34
N GLY A 281 -7.34 20.54 -4.41
CA GLY A 281 -6.60 19.26 -4.48
C GLY A 281 -5.64 19.24 -5.66
N ARG A 282 -6.12 19.56 -6.87
CA ARG A 282 -5.25 19.66 -8.07
C ARG A 282 -4.14 20.69 -7.93
N ARG A 283 -4.40 21.82 -7.27
CA ARG A 283 -3.38 22.84 -6.99
C ARG A 283 -2.35 22.35 -5.97
N ARG A 284 -2.77 21.55 -4.98
CA ARG A 284 -1.88 20.92 -3.98
C ARG A 284 -1.01 19.85 -4.65
N LEU A 285 -1.60 18.97 -5.47
CA LEU A 285 -0.88 17.94 -6.26
C LEU A 285 0.26 18.53 -7.07
N LYS A 286 0.05 19.67 -7.75
CA LYS A 286 1.08 20.36 -8.52
C LYS A 286 2.30 20.82 -7.72
N ARG A 287 2.20 20.92 -6.39
CA ARG A 287 3.32 21.27 -5.51
C ARG A 287 4.07 20.05 -5.00
N ILE A 288 3.48 18.87 -5.09
CA ILE A 288 4.10 17.63 -4.62
C ILE A 288 5.19 17.24 -5.60
N GLY A 289 6.40 17.05 -5.09
CA GLY A 289 7.54 16.66 -5.92
C GLY A 289 7.40 15.22 -6.41
N ALA A 290 7.16 15.03 -7.72
CA ALA A 290 7.01 13.70 -8.31
C ALA A 290 8.20 12.77 -8.05
N GLN A 291 9.43 13.31 -8.07
CA GLN A 291 10.63 12.55 -7.75
C GLN A 291 10.63 12.09 -6.29
N THR A 292 10.33 12.98 -5.34
CA THR A 292 10.24 12.66 -3.91
C THR A 292 9.16 11.60 -3.64
N ALA A 293 7.96 11.79 -4.20
CA ALA A 293 6.86 10.83 -4.09
C ALA A 293 7.26 9.45 -4.63
N SER A 294 7.84 9.40 -5.85
CA SER A 294 8.31 8.14 -6.45
C SER A 294 9.42 7.46 -5.65
N LEU A 295 10.29 8.24 -4.99
CA LEU A 295 11.36 7.72 -4.15
C LEU A 295 10.81 7.10 -2.86
N GLY A 296 9.82 7.76 -2.23
CA GLY A 296 9.10 7.24 -1.08
C GLY A 296 8.37 5.93 -1.42
N TRP A 297 7.60 5.93 -2.50
CA TRP A 297 6.89 4.74 -2.96
C TRP A 297 7.81 3.57 -3.31
N ARG A 298 8.95 3.82 -3.96
CA ARG A 298 9.94 2.77 -4.21
C ARG A 298 10.44 2.13 -2.91
N THR A 299 10.61 2.90 -1.84
CA THR A 299 11.01 2.38 -0.53
C THR A 299 9.88 1.55 0.10
N ILE A 300 8.63 2.01 0.02
CA ILE A 300 7.45 1.25 0.51
C ILE A 300 7.34 -0.09 -0.20
N VAL A 301 7.32 -0.09 -1.54
CA VAL A 301 7.24 -1.30 -2.35
C VAL A 301 8.40 -2.24 -2.04
N GLY A 302 9.62 -1.70 -1.87
CA GLY A 302 10.79 -2.50 -1.49
C GLY A 302 10.64 -3.16 -0.12
N LYS A 303 10.12 -2.44 0.88
CA LYS A 303 9.89 -2.97 2.24
C LYS A 303 8.81 -4.04 2.25
N ILE A 304 7.68 -3.81 1.58
CA ILE A 304 6.62 -4.82 1.43
C ILE A 304 7.16 -6.05 0.71
N SER A 305 7.84 -5.87 -0.43
CA SER A 305 8.40 -6.98 -1.22
C SER A 305 9.40 -7.84 -0.44
N ALA A 306 10.14 -7.25 0.50
CA ALA A 306 11.14 -7.97 1.31
C ALA A 306 10.51 -8.97 2.31
N VAL A 307 9.25 -8.76 2.68
CA VAL A 307 8.51 -9.60 3.63
C VAL A 307 7.47 -10.50 2.95
N VAL A 308 7.48 -10.60 1.62
CA VAL A 308 6.64 -11.54 0.88
C VAL A 308 7.30 -12.91 0.80
N ASP A 309 6.52 -13.95 1.07
CA ASP A 309 6.85 -15.34 0.81
C ASP A 309 6.08 -15.81 -0.43
N TRP A 310 6.78 -15.93 -1.56
CA TRP A 310 6.21 -16.36 -2.84
C TRP A 310 6.10 -17.89 -2.90
N ARG A 311 4.90 -18.37 -3.24
CA ARG A 311 4.56 -19.80 -3.29
C ARG A 311 3.91 -20.19 -4.62
N ASP A 312 4.13 -21.45 -4.98
CA ASP A 312 3.62 -22.14 -6.17
C ASP A 312 2.85 -23.41 -5.79
#